data_AF-A0A2V5KLK4-F1
#
_entry.id   AF-A0A2V5KLK4-F1
#
_cell.length_a   1.000
_cell.length_b   1.000
_cell.length_c   1.000
_cell.angle_alpha   90.00
_cell.angle_beta   90.00
_cell.angle_gamma   90.00
#
_symmetry.space_group_name_H-M   'P 1'
#
loop_
_entity.id
_entity.type
_entity.pdbx_description
1 polymer ?
#
loop_
_entity_poly.entity_id
_entity_poly.type
_entity_poly.pdbx_seq_one_letter_code
_entity_poly.pdbx_strand_id
1 'polypeptide(L)'
;MHSGHCAVDPKRIPYGSKVVFPDRACTAVDTGPAVISRKAARLCGRTASQLKAIVVDRFFETKREAIAWTNAHPHFMTLQVFQPGSQAEPSEL
;
A
#
# COMPACT_ATOMS: atom_id res chain seq x y z
N MET A 1 7.69 -12.94 -0.61
CA MET A 1 6.41 -12.22 -0.78
C MET A 1 5.67 -12.81 -1.97
N HIS A 2 4.36 -12.59 -2.09
CA HIS A 2 3.58 -12.96 -3.28
C HIS A 2 2.57 -11.85 -3.59
N SER A 3 1.85 -11.95 -4.71
CA SER A 3 0.98 -10.91 -5.27
C SER A 3 -0.17 -10.40 -4.36
N GLY A 4 -0.42 -11.03 -3.22
CA GLY A 4 -1.39 -10.58 -2.21
C GLY A 4 -0.77 -9.85 -1.02
N HIS A 5 0.52 -9.51 -1.08
CA HIS A 5 1.28 -8.91 0.01
C HIS A 5 1.66 -7.45 -0.28
N CYS A 6 1.82 -6.67 0.78
CA CYS A 6 2.40 -5.34 0.69
C CYS A 6 3.35 -5.07 1.85
N ALA A 7 4.26 -4.12 1.62
CA ALA A 7 5.14 -3.56 2.62
C ALA A 7 4.60 -2.22 3.13
N VAL A 8 4.67 -2.02 4.45
CA VAL A 8 4.12 -0.85 5.15
C VAL A 8 5.09 -0.33 6.21
N ASP A 9 4.82 0.85 6.77
CA ASP A 9 5.40 1.26 8.05
C ASP A 9 4.54 0.64 9.18
N PRO A 10 5.06 -0.36 9.94
CA PRO A 10 4.29 -1.04 10.99
C PRO A 10 3.86 -0.13 12.14
N LYS A 11 4.48 1.05 12.31
CA LYS A 11 4.04 2.05 13.30
C LYS A 11 2.78 2.79 12.86
N ARG A 12 2.38 2.67 11.59
CA ARG A 12 1.19 3.32 11.00
C ARG A 12 0.13 2.30 10.60
N ILE A 13 0.55 1.18 10.01
CA ILE A 13 -0.32 0.06 9.61
C ILE A 13 0.31 -1.22 10.17
N PRO A 14 -0.25 -1.83 11.24
CA PRO A 14 0.32 -3.04 11.83
C PRO A 14 0.39 -4.20 10.85
N TYR A 15 1.38 -5.08 11.02
CA TYR A 15 1.44 -6.32 10.25
C TYR A 15 0.21 -7.19 10.49
N GLY A 16 -0.22 -7.88 9.44
CA GLY A 16 -1.48 -8.62 9.39
C GLY A 16 -2.69 -7.78 8.95
N SER A 17 -2.54 -6.45 8.85
CA SER A 17 -3.64 -5.59 8.38
C SER A 17 -4.00 -5.92 6.92
N LYS A 18 -5.29 -5.82 6.57
CA LYS A 18 -5.74 -5.86 5.18
C LYS A 18 -5.78 -4.45 4.62
N VAL A 19 -5.03 -4.20 3.56
CA VAL A 19 -5.00 -2.93 2.81
C VAL A 19 -5.75 -3.13 1.51
N VAL A 20 -6.89 -2.45 1.35
CA VAL A 20 -7.76 -2.59 0.18
C VAL A 20 -7.40 -1.50 -0.84
N PHE A 21 -6.82 -1.94 -1.95
CA PHE A 21 -6.64 -1.17 -3.17
C PHE A 21 -7.90 -1.22 -4.03
N PRO A 22 -8.07 -0.30 -5.00
CA PRO A 22 -9.24 -0.28 -5.87
C PRO A 22 -9.50 -1.60 -6.61
N ASP A 23 -8.46 -2.37 -6.91
CA ASP A 23 -8.52 -3.62 -7.67
C ASP A 23 -8.37 -4.88 -6.82
N ARG A 24 -7.79 -4.79 -5.61
CA ARG A 24 -7.58 -5.95 -4.73
C ARG A 24 -7.25 -5.60 -3.29
N ALA A 25 -7.46 -6.54 -2.38
CA ALA A 25 -6.89 -6.50 -1.04
C ALA A 25 -5.47 -7.10 -1.01
N CYS A 26 -4.61 -6.52 -0.17
CA CYS A 26 -3.29 -7.04 0.19
C CYS A 26 -3.15 -7.18 1.71
N THR A 27 -2.35 -8.14 2.15
CA THR A 27 -1.97 -8.30 3.56
C THR A 27 -0.63 -7.62 3.81
N ALA A 28 -0.56 -6.78 4.85
CA ALA A 28 0.67 -6.14 5.29
C ALA A 28 1.57 -7.15 6.00
N VAL A 29 2.69 -7.53 5.38
CA VAL A 29 3.59 -8.59 5.93
C VAL A 29 5.06 -8.21 5.92
N ASP A 30 5.41 -7.05 5.36
CA ASP A 30 6.81 -6.65 5.17
C ASP A 30 6.99 -5.15 5.40
N THR A 31 8.25 -4.72 5.44
CA THR A 31 8.64 -3.30 5.51
C THR A 31 9.95 -3.05 4.76
N GLY A 32 10.20 -1.79 4.44
CA GLY A 32 11.45 -1.38 3.82
C GLY A 32 11.85 0.04 4.22
N PRO A 33 13.16 0.39 4.17
CA PRO A 33 13.63 1.73 4.53
C PRO A 33 12.97 2.86 3.71
N ALA A 34 12.68 2.60 2.42
CA ALA A 34 12.00 3.56 1.54
C ALA A 34 10.52 3.78 1.92
N VAL A 35 9.86 2.75 2.46
CA VAL A 35 8.48 2.79 2.96
C VAL A 35 8.43 3.60 4.26
N ILE A 36 9.29 3.26 5.24
CA ILE A 36 9.37 3.95 6.54
C ILE A 36 9.72 5.44 6.35
N SER A 37 10.68 5.73 5.49
CA SER A 37 11.09 7.11 5.18
C SER A 37 10.11 7.85 4.27
N ARG A 38 9.03 7.20 3.81
CA ARG A 38 8.04 7.76 2.88
C ARG A 38 8.69 8.39 1.64
N LYS A 39 9.73 7.73 1.12
CA LYS A 39 10.59 8.29 0.07
C LYS A 39 9.79 8.68 -1.17
N ALA A 40 8.90 7.81 -1.65
CA ALA A 40 8.05 8.08 -2.81
C ALA A 40 7.15 9.31 -2.60
N ALA A 41 6.46 9.40 -1.45
CA ALA A 41 5.61 10.53 -1.11
C ALA A 41 6.40 11.86 -1.07
N ARG A 42 7.60 11.86 -0.50
CA ARG A 42 8.48 13.05 -0.42
C ARG A 42 9.01 13.51 -1.77
N LEU A 43 9.28 12.59 -2.70
CA LEU A 43 9.80 12.93 -4.02
C LEU A 43 8.69 13.32 -5.00
N CYS A 44 7.54 12.66 -4.93
CA CYS A 44 6.46 12.84 -5.90
C CYS A 44 5.38 13.83 -5.44
N GLY A 45 5.30 14.13 -4.13
CA GLY A 45 4.27 15.01 -3.57
C GLY A 45 4.43 16.46 -4.03
N ARG A 46 3.30 17.12 -4.22
CA ARG A 46 3.19 18.55 -4.59
C ARG A 46 2.50 19.38 -3.52
N THR A 47 1.79 18.73 -2.59
CA THR A 47 1.11 19.38 -1.48
C THR A 47 1.62 18.87 -0.13
N ALA A 48 1.37 19.63 0.93
CA ALA A 48 1.75 19.23 2.29
C ALA A 48 1.10 17.89 2.71
N SER A 49 -0.11 17.60 2.26
CA SER A 49 -0.78 16.31 2.51
C SER A 49 -0.09 15.17 1.77
N GLN A 50 0.21 15.35 0.48
CA GLN A 50 0.92 14.35 -0.32
C GLN A 50 2.33 14.07 0.22
N LEU A 51 3.09 15.10 0.60
CA LEU A 51 4.43 14.95 1.18
C LEU A 51 4.44 14.20 2.52
N LYS A 52 3.31 14.20 3.23
CA LYS A 52 3.13 13.50 4.51
C LYS A 52 2.47 12.13 4.36
N ALA A 53 1.97 11.78 3.17
CA ALA A 53 1.22 10.56 2.92
C ALA A 53 2.00 9.30 3.35
N ILE A 54 1.26 8.32 3.85
CA ILE A 54 1.79 6.98 4.11
C ILE A 54 2.15 6.35 2.76
N VAL A 55 3.26 5.62 2.72
CA VAL A 55 3.65 4.81 1.56
C VAL A 55 3.26 3.36 1.85
N VAL A 56 2.56 2.74 0.91
CA VAL A 56 2.35 1.29 0.87
C VAL A 56 3.00 0.79 -0.39
N ASP A 57 3.92 -0.15 -0.26
CA ASP A 57 4.62 -0.75 -1.40
C ASP A 57 3.97 -2.10 -1.71
N ARG A 58 3.18 -2.12 -2.79
CA ARG A 58 2.45 -3.32 -3.22
C ARG A 58 3.40 -4.23 -3.97
N PHE A 59 3.45 -5.49 -3.57
CA PHE A 59 4.22 -6.49 -4.29
C PHE A 59 3.53 -6.87 -5.60
N PHE A 60 4.31 -6.92 -6.67
CA PHE A 60 3.93 -7.47 -7.97
C PHE A 60 4.88 -8.59 -8.32
N GLU A 61 4.37 -9.65 -8.95
CA GLU A 61 5.21 -10.79 -9.33
C GLU A 61 6.20 -10.38 -10.42
N THR A 62 5.78 -9.46 -11.30
CA THR A 62 6.62 -8.97 -12.39
C THR A 62 6.69 -7.45 -12.46
N LYS A 63 7.82 -6.94 -12.95
CA LYS A 63 8.00 -5.52 -13.28
C LYS A 63 6.95 -5.00 -14.27
N ARG A 64 6.53 -5.85 -15.21
CA ARG A 64 5.54 -5.49 -16.23
C ARG A 64 4.18 -5.19 -15.59
N GLU A 65 3.74 -6.03 -14.65
CA GLU A 65 2.50 -5.80 -13.90
C GLU A 65 2.57 -4.51 -13.08
N ALA A 66 3.69 -4.27 -12.39
CA ALA A 66 3.89 -3.06 -11.61
C ALA A 66 3.78 -1.78 -12.48
N ILE A 67 4.40 -1.79 -13.67
CA ILE A 67 4.31 -0.67 -14.62
C ILE A 67 2.88 -0.50 -15.13
N ALA A 68 2.23 -1.59 -15.55
CA ALA A 68 0.85 -1.54 -16.04
C ALA A 68 -0.11 -0.96 -14.99
N TRP A 69 0.04 -1.39 -13.74
CA TRP A 69 -0.74 -0.88 -12.62
C TRP A 69 -0.49 0.62 -12.37
N THR A 70 0.79 1.02 -12.34
CA THR A 70 1.20 2.41 -12.13
C THR A 70 0.64 3.34 -13.19
N ASN A 71 0.60 2.91 -14.45
CA ASN A 71 0.06 3.72 -15.55
C ASN A 71 -1.47 3.88 -15.50
N ALA A 72 -2.18 2.94 -14.87
CA ALA A 72 -3.63 2.95 -14.78
C ALA A 72 -4.15 3.69 -13.53
N HIS A 73 -3.29 4.01 -12.56
CA HIS A 73 -3.72 4.47 -11.22
C HIS A 73 -2.94 5.70 -10.74
N PRO A 74 -3.58 6.61 -9.99
CA PRO A 74 -2.90 7.77 -9.44
C PRO A 74 -1.87 7.36 -8.39
N HIS A 75 -0.72 8.04 -8.35
CA HIS A 75 0.31 7.81 -7.33
C HIS A 75 -0.17 8.08 -5.89
N PHE A 76 -1.15 8.96 -5.72
CA PHE A 76 -1.78 9.27 -4.44
C PHE A 76 -3.25 8.87 -4.51
N MET A 77 -3.66 7.96 -3.62
CA MET A 77 -5.03 7.47 -3.51
C MET A 77 -5.39 7.20 -2.05
N THR A 78 -6.68 7.18 -1.76
CA THR A 78 -7.20 6.74 -0.46
C THR A 78 -7.39 5.23 -0.48
N LEU A 79 -6.85 4.54 0.52
CA LEU A 79 -6.98 3.10 0.72
C LEU A 79 -7.77 2.83 2.00
N GLN A 80 -8.52 1.73 2.04
CA GLN A 80 -9.11 1.24 3.29
C GLN A 80 -8.13 0.30 3.97
N VAL A 81 -8.03 0.40 5.30
CA VAL A 81 -7.15 -0.46 6.10
C VAL A 81 -7.96 -1.09 7.23
N PHE A 82 -7.99 -2.41 7.26
CA PHE A 82 -8.60 -3.19 8.34
C PHE A 82 -7.48 -3.74 9.23
N GLN A 83 -7.58 -3.47 10.53
CA GLN A 83 -6.59 -3.93 11.51
C GLN A 83 -6.61 -5.46 11.60
N PRO A 84 -5.50 -6.10 11.99
CA PRO A 84 -5.46 -7.55 12.18
C PRO A 84 -6.52 -7.97 13.21
N GLY A 85 -7.34 -8.98 12.87
CA GLY A 85 -8.39 -9.49 13.77
C GLY A 85 -9.69 -8.68 13.79
N SER A 86 -9.83 -7.66 12.93
CA SER A 86 -11.11 -6.97 12.72
C SER A 86 -12.05 -7.88 11.92
N GLN A 87 -13.25 -8.16 12.42
CA GLN A 87 -14.28 -9.01 11.76
C GLN A 87 -14.89 -8.39 10.48
N ALA A 88 -14.40 -7.23 10.04
CA ALA A 88 -14.83 -6.61 8.79
C ALA A 88 -13.93 -7.11 7.66
N GLU A 89 -14.14 -8.35 7.22
CA GLU A 89 -13.58 -8.79 5.94
C GLU A 89 -14.28 -8.00 4.82
N PRO A 90 -13.53 -7.40 3.89
CA PRO A 90 -14.14 -6.84 2.69
C PRO A 90 -14.89 -7.96 1.97
N SER A 91 -16.20 -7.81 1.74
CA SER A 91 -16.94 -8.75 0.92
C SER A 91 -16.28 -8.80 -0.46
N GLU A 92 -15.85 -9.99 -0.87
CA GLU A 92 -15.34 -10.25 -2.22
C GLU A 92 -16.47 -9.90 -3.20
N LEU A 93 -16.31 -8.77 -3.91
CA LEU A 93 -17.14 -8.37 -5.05
C LEU A 93 -16.53 -8.94 -6.33
#